data_AF-A0A0R2V5G3-F1
#
_entry.id   AF-A0A0R2V5G3-F1
#
_cell.length_a   1.000
_cell.length_b   1.000
_cell.length_c   1.000
_cell.angle_alpha   90.00
_cell.angle_beta   90.00
_cell.angle_gamma   90.00
#
_symmetry.space_group_name_H-M   'P 1'
#
loop_
_entity.id
_entity.type
_entity.pdbx_description
1 polymer ?
#
loop_
_entity_poly.entity_id
_entity_poly.type
_entity_poly.pdbx_seq_one_letter_code
_entity_poly.pdbx_strand_id
1 'polypeptide(L)'
;MDCINNKLNKMMMPFSFLATWLIRLGLGIAFLIHASSKFPLPPEKLMTYFGFSDWLASFVALSELLAGTLIILGGFFHDAWGNVITRFAALMIVVIMIFAFGIAHQDWFITSKLFTSEQAFLFLIGCYFLIKGNER
;
A
#
# COMPACT_ATOMS: atom_id res chain seq x y z
N MET A 1 -17.54 32.37 -9.16
CA MET A 1 -16.73 31.14 -9.04
C MET A 1 -15.53 31.36 -8.12
N ASP A 2 -14.74 32.42 -8.33
CA ASP A 2 -13.49 32.64 -7.57
C ASP A 2 -13.68 32.85 -6.06
N CYS A 3 -14.76 33.53 -5.65
CA CYS A 3 -15.08 33.69 -4.22
C CYS A 3 -15.36 32.33 -3.53
N ILE A 4 -16.09 31.43 -4.19
CA ILE A 4 -16.38 30.08 -3.66
C ILE A 4 -15.10 29.26 -3.59
N ASN A 5 -14.30 29.25 -4.67
CA ASN A 5 -13.01 28.57 -4.70
C ASN A 5 -12.06 29.05 -3.58
N ASN A 6 -11.92 30.37 -3.41
CA ASN A 6 -11.06 30.95 -2.38
C ASN A 6 -11.54 30.61 -0.97
N LYS A 7 -12.86 30.59 -0.74
CA LYS A 7 -13.44 30.20 0.54
C LYS A 7 -13.19 28.72 0.85
N LEU A 8 -13.37 27.83 -0.14
CA LEU A 8 -13.10 26.40 0.01
C LEU A 8 -11.61 26.12 0.26
N ASN A 9 -10.70 26.74 -0.49
CA ASN A 9 -9.26 26.57 -0.31
C ASN A 9 -8.80 27.06 1.07
N LYS A 10 -9.29 28.21 1.53
CA LYS A 10 -8.97 28.71 2.87
C LYS A 10 -9.46 27.78 3.98
N MET A 11 -10.61 27.12 3.77
CA MET A 11 -11.18 26.14 4.70
C MET A 11 -10.40 24.81 4.71
N MET A 12 -9.93 24.34 3.55
CA MET A 12 -9.24 23.05 3.40
C MET A 12 -7.73 23.12 3.66
N MET A 13 -7.09 24.27 3.49
CA MET A 13 -5.64 24.44 3.62
C MET A 13 -5.06 23.86 4.93
N PRO A 14 -5.68 24.05 6.12
CA PRO A 14 -5.19 23.46 7.37
C PRO A 14 -5.20 21.92 7.38
N PHE A 15 -6.03 21.29 6.54
CA PHE A 15 -6.17 19.84 6.45
C PHE A 15 -5.39 19.21 5.29
N SER A 16 -4.66 20.01 4.50
CA SER A 16 -3.90 19.52 3.34
C SER A 16 -2.91 18.41 3.71
N PHE A 17 -2.30 18.48 4.90
CA PHE A 17 -1.39 17.43 5.37
C PHE A 17 -2.11 16.09 5.63
N LEU A 18 -3.40 16.11 6.04
CA LEU A 18 -4.18 14.90 6.28
C LEU A 18 -4.38 14.12 4.99
N ALA A 19 -4.47 14.78 3.83
CA ALA A 19 -4.72 14.10 2.56
C ALA A 19 -3.69 13.00 2.28
N THR A 20 -2.40 13.28 2.52
CA THR A 20 -1.33 12.28 2.34
C THR A 20 -1.34 11.25 3.46
N TRP A 21 -1.64 11.65 4.70
CA TRP A 21 -1.69 10.72 5.84
C TRP A 21 -2.87 9.74 5.76
N LEU A 22 -4.03 10.17 5.24
CA LEU A 22 -5.22 9.32 5.08
C LEU A 22 -4.90 8.14 4.16
N ILE A 23 -4.35 8.41 2.98
CA ILE A 23 -3.97 7.36 2.04
C ILE A 23 -2.77 6.53 2.54
N ARG A 24 -1.83 7.13 3.30
CA ARG A 24 -0.71 6.41 3.92
C ARG A 24 -1.20 5.39 4.94
N LEU A 25 -2.06 5.82 5.86
CA LEU A 25 -2.61 4.96 6.90
C LEU A 25 -3.52 3.90 6.30
N GLY A 26 -4.38 4.26 5.34
CA GLY A 26 -5.21 3.30 4.63
C GLY A 26 -4.38 2.19 3.97
N LEU A 27 -3.35 2.56 3.21
CA LEU A 27 -2.45 1.60 2.56
C LEU A 27 -1.68 0.75 3.58
N GLY A 28 -1.08 1.38 4.59
CA GLY A 28 -0.30 0.68 5.61
C GLY A 28 -1.13 -0.30 6.42
N ILE A 29 -2.31 0.12 6.89
CA ILE A 29 -3.22 -0.73 7.66
C ILE A 29 -3.73 -1.89 6.81
N ALA A 30 -4.08 -1.66 5.54
CA ALA A 30 -4.49 -2.75 4.64
C ALA A 30 -3.40 -3.83 4.53
N PHE A 31 -2.13 -3.43 4.34
CA PHE A 31 -1.01 -4.37 4.29
C PHE A 31 -0.79 -5.11 5.62
N LEU A 32 -0.97 -4.43 6.77
CA LEU A 32 -0.91 -5.09 8.08
C LEU A 32 -2.05 -6.10 8.28
N ILE A 33 -3.25 -5.83 7.74
CA ILE A 33 -4.38 -6.77 7.77
C ILE A 33 -4.09 -7.97 6.85
N HIS A 34 -3.61 -7.72 5.63
CA HIS A 34 -3.20 -8.78 4.70
C HIS A 34 -2.12 -9.68 5.31
N ALA A 35 -1.12 -9.10 5.98
CA ALA A 35 -0.09 -9.84 6.67
C ALA A 35 -0.65 -10.64 7.85
N SER A 36 -1.44 -10.00 8.73
CA SER A 36 -1.99 -10.67 9.93
C SER A 36 -2.89 -11.87 9.58
N SER A 37 -3.63 -11.78 8.46
CA SER A 37 -4.44 -12.89 7.94
C SER A 37 -3.64 -14.12 7.46
N LYS A 38 -2.31 -13.99 7.37
CA LYS A 38 -1.37 -15.05 6.95
C LYS A 38 -0.63 -15.71 8.12
N PHE A 39 -0.88 -15.29 9.37
CA PHE A 39 -0.32 -15.94 10.55
C PHE A 39 -1.23 -17.08 11.07
N PRO A 40 -0.67 -18.12 11.72
CA PRO A 40 0.75 -18.33 12.02
C PRO A 40 1.57 -18.69 10.76
N LEU A 41 2.90 -18.55 10.86
CA LEU A 41 3.81 -18.95 9.79
C LEU A 41 4.17 -20.45 9.92
N PRO A 42 4.28 -21.20 8.81
CA PRO A 42 4.06 -20.76 7.44
C PRO A 42 2.56 -20.64 7.07
N PRO A 43 2.17 -19.71 6.18
CA PRO A 43 0.77 -19.49 5.81
C PRO A 43 0.17 -20.67 5.01
N GLU A 44 -0.67 -21.49 5.65
CA GLU A 44 -1.28 -22.68 5.04
C GLU A 44 -2.07 -22.37 3.77
N LYS A 45 -2.82 -21.25 3.73
CA LYS A 45 -3.60 -20.85 2.55
C LYS A 45 -2.72 -20.61 1.32
N LEU A 46 -1.55 -20.00 1.48
CA LEU A 46 -0.67 -19.73 0.34
C LEU A 46 -0.04 -21.02 -0.18
N MET A 47 0.28 -21.94 0.73
CA MET A 47 0.83 -23.25 0.38
C MET A 47 -0.22 -24.11 -0.34
N THR A 48 -1.45 -24.15 0.17
CA THR A 48 -2.53 -24.99 -0.37
C THR A 48 -3.13 -24.45 -1.67
N TYR A 49 -3.40 -23.14 -1.76
CA TYR A 49 -4.01 -22.55 -2.96
C TYR A 49 -3.01 -22.29 -4.10
N PHE A 50 -1.77 -21.90 -3.77
CA PHE A 50 -0.78 -21.50 -4.78
C PHE A 50 0.43 -22.43 -4.87
N GLY A 51 0.50 -23.49 -4.03
CA GLY A 51 1.62 -24.43 -4.07
C GLY A 51 2.95 -23.84 -3.59
N PHE A 52 2.93 -22.75 -2.83
CA PHE A 52 4.15 -22.11 -2.34
C PHE A 52 4.87 -23.00 -1.32
N SER A 53 6.21 -22.95 -1.33
CA SER A 53 7.01 -23.53 -0.25
C SER A 53 6.81 -22.75 1.05
N ASP A 54 7.04 -23.40 2.19
CA ASP A 54 6.94 -22.81 3.53
C ASP A 54 7.73 -21.50 3.64
N TRP A 55 8.94 -21.51 3.05
CA TRP A 55 9.81 -20.34 2.98
C TRP A 55 9.19 -19.19 2.18
N LEU A 56 8.73 -19.47 0.95
CA LEU A 56 8.16 -18.44 0.08
C LEU A 56 6.86 -17.87 0.66
N ALA A 57 5.99 -18.73 1.18
CA ALA A 57 4.74 -18.31 1.81
C ALA A 57 5.01 -17.40 3.02
N SER A 58 5.96 -17.78 3.88
CA SER A 58 6.36 -16.97 5.04
C SER A 58 7.01 -15.65 4.62
N PHE A 59 7.84 -15.67 3.57
CA PHE A 59 8.47 -14.48 3.02
C PHE A 59 7.43 -13.46 2.52
N VAL A 60 6.36 -13.90 1.85
CA VAL A 60 5.27 -13.03 1.41
C VAL A 60 4.59 -12.36 2.62
N ALA A 61 4.22 -13.14 3.64
CA ALA A 61 3.57 -12.62 4.85
C ALA A 61 4.45 -11.59 5.59
N LEU A 62 5.73 -11.88 5.75
CA LEU A 62 6.68 -10.97 6.40
C LEU A 62 6.97 -9.72 5.56
N SER A 63 6.99 -9.85 4.23
CA SER A 63 7.17 -8.71 3.31
C SER A 63 5.99 -7.75 3.36
N GLU A 64 4.76 -8.28 3.41
CA GLU A 64 3.56 -7.45 3.59
C GLU A 64 3.55 -6.74 4.94
N LEU A 65 3.90 -7.45 6.02
CA LEU A 65 4.01 -6.87 7.36
C LEU A 65 5.01 -5.71 7.36
N LEU A 66 6.22 -5.98 6.85
CA LEU A 66 7.30 -4.99 6.81
C LEU A 66 6.91 -3.78 5.95
N ALA A 67 6.32 -4.01 4.77
CA ALA A 67 5.90 -2.93 3.89
C ALA A 67 4.82 -2.03 4.52
N GLY A 68 3.81 -2.64 5.15
CA GLY A 68 2.77 -1.91 5.88
C GLY A 68 3.30 -1.13 7.08
N THR A 69 4.26 -1.68 7.83
CA THR A 69 4.92 -0.98 8.92
C THR A 69 5.78 0.17 8.42
N LEU A 70 6.66 -0.06 7.43
CA LEU A 70 7.59 0.95 6.93
C LEU A 70 6.88 2.12 6.25
N ILE A 71 5.77 1.88 5.53
CA ILE A 71 5.04 2.99 4.89
C ILE A 71 4.42 3.92 5.94
N ILE A 72 4.00 3.40 7.10
CA ILE A 72 3.50 4.23 8.21
C ILE A 72 4.67 4.95 8.88
N LEU A 73 5.71 4.21 9.29
CA LEU A 73 6.85 4.77 10.01
C LEU A 73 7.59 5.83 9.19
N GLY A 74 7.77 5.61 7.89
CA GLY A 74 8.40 6.55 6.97
C GLY A 74 7.74 7.93 6.97
N GLY A 75 6.43 8.01 7.24
CA GLY A 75 5.68 9.27 7.28
C GLY A 75 6.05 10.19 8.45
N PHE A 76 6.63 9.66 9.53
CA PHE A 76 7.02 10.42 10.71
C PHE A 76 8.38 11.12 10.59
N PHE A 77 9.22 10.72 9.63
CA PHE A 77 10.54 11.31 9.41
C PHE A 77 10.47 12.40 8.33
N HIS A 78 10.87 13.63 8.65
CA HIS A 78 10.77 14.77 7.73
C HIS A 78 12.03 15.04 6.90
N ASP A 79 13.00 14.12 6.93
CA ASP A 79 14.29 14.23 6.27
C ASP A 79 14.41 13.29 5.07
N ALA A 80 15.62 13.20 4.51
CA ALA A 80 15.92 12.29 3.41
C ALA A 80 15.61 10.82 3.77
N TRP A 81 15.75 10.43 5.04
CA TRP A 81 15.44 9.06 5.48
C TRP A 81 13.96 8.75 5.38
N GLY A 82 13.08 9.68 5.76
CA GLY A 82 11.64 9.50 5.57
C GLY A 82 11.25 9.28 4.11
N ASN A 83 11.90 10.01 3.19
CA ASN A 83 11.69 9.86 1.75
C ASN A 83 12.15 8.48 1.25
N VAL A 84 13.36 8.06 1.63
CA VAL A 84 13.93 6.76 1.25
C VAL A 84 13.10 5.61 1.81
N ILE A 85 12.72 5.65 3.09
CA ILE A 85 11.90 4.62 3.74
C ILE A 85 10.53 4.52 3.06
N THR A 86 9.89 5.66 2.78
CA THR A 86 8.58 5.69 2.11
C THR A 86 8.66 5.09 0.72
N ARG A 87 9.67 5.47 -0.09
CA ARG A 87 9.84 4.94 -1.45
C ARG A 87 10.19 3.45 -1.44
N PHE A 88 11.01 3.01 -0.49
CA PHE A 88 11.35 1.60 -0.34
C PHE A 88 10.12 0.76 0.03
N ALA A 89 9.34 1.20 1.03
CA ALA A 89 8.08 0.54 1.40
C ALA A 89 7.09 0.51 0.24
N ALA A 90 6.95 1.62 -0.48
CA ALA A 90 6.08 1.71 -1.65
C ALA A 90 6.53 0.80 -2.79
N LEU A 91 7.85 0.65 -3.02
CA LEU A 91 8.39 -0.29 -3.99
C LEU A 91 8.04 -1.73 -3.62
N MET A 92 8.19 -2.11 -2.34
CA MET A 92 7.79 -3.43 -1.86
C MET A 92 6.31 -3.69 -2.13
N ILE A 93 5.44 -2.72 -1.80
CA ILE A 93 3.99 -2.79 -2.05
C ILE A 93 3.71 -3.01 -3.54
N VAL A 94 4.31 -2.21 -4.42
CA VAL A 94 4.14 -2.32 -5.88
C VAL A 94 4.56 -3.70 -6.38
N VAL A 95 5.71 -4.22 -5.94
CA VAL A 95 6.20 -5.54 -6.32
C VAL A 95 5.26 -6.65 -5.82
N ILE A 96 4.86 -6.61 -4.55
CA ILE A 96 3.89 -7.57 -3.97
C ILE A 96 2.59 -7.56 -4.77
N MET A 97 2.09 -6.38 -5.11
CA MET A 97 0.85 -6.23 -5.87
C MET A 97 0.96 -6.78 -7.29
N ILE A 98 2.09 -6.60 -7.98
CA ILE A 98 2.33 -7.20 -9.30
C ILE A 98 2.23 -8.73 -9.22
N PHE A 99 2.85 -9.34 -8.21
CA PHE A 99 2.74 -10.79 -8.00
C PHE A 99 1.32 -11.21 -7.60
N ALA A 100 0.64 -10.44 -6.76
CA ALA A 100 -0.75 -10.72 -6.39
C ALA A 100 -1.67 -10.73 -7.62
N PHE A 101 -1.53 -9.76 -8.54
CA PHE A 101 -2.26 -9.77 -9.80
C PHE A 101 -1.85 -10.93 -10.70
N GLY A 102 -0.55 -11.19 -10.82
CA GLY A 102 0.01 -12.22 -11.68
C GLY A 102 -0.28 -13.64 -11.24
N ILE A 103 -0.66 -13.88 -9.97
CA ILE A 103 -0.88 -15.23 -9.42
C ILE A 103 -2.33 -15.40 -8.94
N ALA A 104 -2.84 -14.46 -8.14
CA ALA A 104 -4.13 -14.62 -7.46
C ALA A 104 -5.32 -14.00 -8.20
N HIS A 105 -5.07 -13.05 -9.11
CA HIS A 105 -6.12 -12.21 -9.72
C HIS A 105 -5.96 -12.04 -11.24
N GLN A 106 -5.44 -13.06 -11.93
CA GLN A 106 -5.21 -13.00 -13.38
C GLN A 106 -6.50 -12.78 -14.18
N ASP A 107 -7.65 -13.29 -13.72
CA ASP A 107 -8.95 -13.12 -14.37
C ASP A 107 -9.43 -11.66 -14.34
N TRP A 108 -8.89 -10.83 -13.44
CA TRP A 108 -9.37 -9.46 -13.27
C TRP A 108 -8.97 -8.55 -14.41
N PHE A 109 -7.87 -8.82 -15.12
CA PHE A 109 -7.33 -7.95 -16.19
C PHE A 109 -8.30 -7.69 -17.35
N ILE A 110 -9.30 -8.56 -17.53
CA ILE A 110 -10.30 -8.44 -18.59
C ILE A 110 -11.72 -8.15 -18.06
N THR A 111 -11.85 -7.86 -16.77
CA THR A 111 -13.15 -7.60 -16.12
C THR A 111 -13.14 -6.29 -15.34
N SER A 112 -14.32 -5.82 -14.95
CA SER A 112 -14.44 -4.63 -14.10
C SER A 112 -13.83 -4.83 -12.71
N LYS A 113 -13.65 -6.08 -12.25
CA LYS A 113 -13.07 -6.41 -10.94
C LYS A 113 -11.72 -5.74 -10.71
N LEU A 114 -10.93 -5.53 -11.78
CA LEU A 114 -9.66 -4.81 -11.66
C LEU A 114 -9.84 -3.45 -10.99
N PHE A 115 -10.88 -2.68 -11.33
CA PHE A 115 -11.07 -1.33 -10.82
C PHE A 115 -12.16 -1.21 -9.74
N THR A 116 -12.97 -2.25 -9.54
CA THR A 116 -14.00 -2.28 -8.49
C THR A 116 -13.57 -3.00 -7.22
N SER A 117 -12.31 -3.48 -7.17
CA SER A 117 -11.74 -4.17 -6.01
C SER A 117 -10.60 -3.36 -5.37
N GLU A 118 -10.34 -3.64 -4.10
CA GLU A 118 -9.32 -2.95 -3.29
C GLU A 118 -7.91 -3.00 -3.89
N GLN A 119 -7.53 -4.13 -4.50
CA GLN A 119 -6.15 -4.40 -4.92
C GLN A 119 -5.58 -3.38 -5.91
N ALA A 120 -6.39 -2.88 -6.86
CA ALA A 120 -5.91 -1.82 -7.76
C ALA A 120 -5.66 -0.50 -7.04
N PHE A 121 -6.46 -0.16 -6.03
CA PHE A 121 -6.22 1.03 -5.23
C PHE A 121 -4.96 0.87 -4.37
N LEU A 122 -4.71 -0.31 -3.79
CA LEU A 122 -3.45 -0.58 -3.08
C LEU A 122 -2.24 -0.40 -3.99
N PHE A 123 -2.30 -0.93 -5.21
CA PHE A 123 -1.26 -0.75 -6.22
C PHE A 123 -1.07 0.72 -6.62
N LEU A 124 -2.16 1.45 -6.92
CA LEU A 124 -2.10 2.86 -7.33
C LEU A 124 -1.57 3.77 -6.22
N ILE A 125 -1.98 3.54 -4.97
CA ILE A 125 -1.47 4.31 -3.82
C ILE A 125 0.00 3.93 -3.54
N GLY A 126 0.38 2.67 -3.75
CA GLY A 126 1.78 2.24 -3.78
C GLY A 126 2.60 3.03 -4.80
N CYS A 127 2.16 3.09 -6.06
CA CYS A 127 2.79 3.90 -7.11
C CYS A 127 2.84 5.40 -6.74
N TYR A 128 1.77 5.93 -6.13
CA TYR A 128 1.74 7.30 -5.64
C TYR A 128 2.88 7.57 -4.65
N PHE A 129 3.06 6.73 -3.62
CA PHE A 129 4.15 6.91 -2.66
C PHE A 129 5.53 6.59 -3.24
N LEU A 130 5.61 5.70 -4.24
CA LEU A 130 6.85 5.40 -4.94
C LEU A 130 7.36 6.63 -5.71
N ILE A 131 6.45 7.39 -6.33
CA ILE A 131 6.77 8.59 -7.13
C ILE A 131 6.92 9.82 -6.23
N LYS A 132 5.95 10.08 -5.35
CA LYS A 132 5.94 11.25 -4.46
C LYS A 132 6.97 11.15 -3.34
N GLY A 133 7.14 9.97 -2.76
CA GLY A 133 7.92 9.77 -1.56
C GLY A 133 7.28 10.42 -0.31
N ASN A 134 8.10 11.02 0.56
CA ASN A 134 7.62 11.65 1.81
C ASN A 134 7.74 13.17 1.84
N GLU A 135 8.02 13.80 0.70
CA GLU A 135 8.09 15.25 0.64
C GLU A 135 6.70 15.85 0.88
N ARG A 136 6.63 16.74 1.88
CA ARG A 136 5.44 17.53 2.21
C ARG A 136 5.47 18.86 1.47
#